data_AF-A0A9W9TK54-F1
#
_entry.id   AF-A0A9W9TK54-F1
#
_cell.length_a   1.000
_cell.length_b   1.000
_cell.length_c   1.000
_cell.angle_alpha   90.00
_cell.angle_beta   90.00
_cell.angle_gamma   90.00
#
_symmetry.space_group_name_H-M   'P 1'
#
loop_
_entity.id
_entity.type
_entity.pdbx_description
1 polymer ?
#
loop_
_entity_poly.entity_id
_entity_poly.type
_entity_poly.pdbx_seq_one_letter_code
_entity_poly.pdbx_strand_id
1 'polypeptide(L)'
;MASPGSQDDKHILVTGANSGLGFSICCRLADEFLATHPTSGTISVIFTTRSTRKAEDTRRRLEAHVQSSAGPEAQKRVHFVPELVDLSNLLSVRSLSRRLLQNFPKLDAIVLNAGLGGWSGIDWPRAVFGVLTDLLHQVTWPCYKIARVGCVTEKQTKTEEEPPLGEVFCANVLGHYMLAHNVVPLLKKAGAPDGPGRIVWISSIEATHRFFNVEDIQGLRSHSPYESSKALTDILALTSNLPSVAPWAVDSFLSDGTDRKDVKTEDLPVTYVAHPGICATAIVPLALPLMWAMVASFAFARLLGSPWHPISTYLGACAPVFLALAAKNAIEAAEAPYQQAGGGRAKWGSTSTLFGTGGYASTETDGWGHGGVVGRPVVEADRQRQRKRGAIDLTREDKEYFVELGRQCWKQMEQLRVQWEGILDRAEKSA
;
A
#
# COMPACT_ATOMS: atom_id res chain seq x y z
N MET A 1 -6.81 -31.62 8.30
CA MET A 1 -8.07 -30.87 8.26
C MET A 1 -7.93 -29.73 9.24
N ALA A 2 -7.81 -28.48 8.79
CA ALA A 2 -7.84 -27.33 9.68
C ALA A 2 -9.23 -27.24 10.31
N SER A 3 -9.33 -27.03 11.62
CA SER A 3 -10.62 -26.75 12.24
C SER A 3 -11.23 -25.52 11.57
N PRO A 4 -12.55 -25.47 11.35
CA PRO A 4 -13.18 -24.22 10.93
C PRO A 4 -12.81 -23.16 11.97
N GLY A 5 -12.03 -22.16 11.54
CA GLY A 5 -11.59 -21.08 12.42
C GLY A 5 -12.79 -20.38 13.04
N SER A 6 -12.59 -19.82 14.23
CA SER A 6 -13.59 -18.96 14.87
C SER A 6 -13.92 -17.80 13.92
N GLN A 7 -15.16 -17.32 13.93
CA GLN A 7 -15.52 -16.08 13.20
C GLN A 7 -14.67 -14.88 13.65
N ASP A 8 -14.13 -14.94 14.87
CA ASP A 8 -13.25 -13.92 15.46
C ASP A 8 -11.80 -13.99 14.94
N ASP A 9 -11.43 -15.04 14.19
CA ASP A 9 -10.07 -15.23 13.71
C ASP A 9 -9.76 -14.34 12.51
N LYS A 10 -8.58 -13.71 12.55
CA LYS A 10 -8.09 -12.77 11.53
C LYS A 10 -6.87 -13.32 10.80
N HIS A 11 -6.90 -13.31 9.47
CA HIS A 11 -5.76 -13.64 8.63
C HIS A 11 -5.38 -12.43 7.78
N ILE A 12 -4.24 -11.81 8.09
CA ILE A 12 -3.80 -10.57 7.44
C ILE A 12 -2.42 -10.78 6.81
N LEU A 13 -2.32 -10.59 5.50
CA LEU A 13 -1.05 -10.64 4.76
C LEU A 13 -0.38 -9.27 4.76
N VAL A 14 0.93 -9.21 5.03
CA VAL A 14 1.75 -7.99 4.92
C VAL A 14 2.97 -8.27 4.06
N THR A 15 3.10 -7.57 2.93
CA THR A 15 4.25 -7.74 2.04
C THR A 15 5.46 -6.93 2.48
N GLY A 16 6.66 -7.52 2.39
CA GLY A 16 7.93 -6.81 2.66
C GLY A 16 8.09 -6.39 4.13
N ALA A 17 8.03 -7.36 5.04
CA ALA A 17 7.96 -7.12 6.48
C ALA A 17 9.28 -7.30 7.24
N ASN A 18 10.41 -7.52 6.56
CA ASN A 18 11.67 -7.82 7.23
C ASN A 18 12.30 -6.62 7.99
N SER A 19 11.87 -5.41 7.68
CA SER A 19 12.34 -4.17 8.31
C SER A 19 11.38 -3.01 8.01
N GLY A 20 11.68 -1.85 8.58
CA GLY A 20 10.98 -0.60 8.26
C GLY A 20 9.48 -0.65 8.53
N LEU A 21 8.70 -0.07 7.62
CA LEU A 21 7.26 0.05 7.75
C LEU A 21 6.54 -1.30 7.82
N GLY A 22 6.90 -2.26 6.97
CA GLY A 22 6.22 -3.57 6.94
C GLY A 22 6.36 -4.32 8.26
N PHE A 23 7.55 -4.29 8.87
CA PHE A 23 7.78 -4.83 10.22
C PHE A 23 6.87 -4.16 11.26
N SER A 24 6.82 -2.82 11.22
CA SER A 24 5.99 -2.04 12.14
C SER A 24 4.49 -2.22 11.93
N ILE A 25 4.03 -2.48 10.71
CA ILE A 25 2.65 -2.87 10.42
C ILE A 25 2.34 -4.20 11.13
N CYS A 26 3.22 -5.20 11.05
CA CYS A 26 3.03 -6.46 11.77
C CYS A 26 2.96 -6.28 13.29
N CYS A 27 3.86 -5.47 13.88
CA CYS A 27 3.81 -5.13 15.30
C CYS A 27 2.49 -4.46 15.69
N ARG A 28 2.08 -3.43 14.93
CA ARG A 28 0.90 -2.64 15.25
C ARG A 28 -0.41 -3.41 15.01
N LEU A 29 -0.45 -4.31 14.03
CA LEU A 29 -1.57 -5.26 13.87
C LEU A 29 -1.75 -6.12 15.12
N ALA A 30 -0.66 -6.67 15.66
CA ALA A 30 -0.71 -7.48 16.87
C ALA A 30 -1.19 -6.66 18.09
N ASP A 31 -0.59 -5.48 18.31
CA ASP A 31 -0.95 -4.62 19.44
C ASP A 31 -2.41 -4.14 19.37
N GLU A 32 -2.86 -3.65 18.21
CA GLU A 32 -4.22 -3.15 18.02
C GLU A 32 -5.25 -4.28 18.08
N PHE A 33 -4.94 -5.48 17.55
CA PHE A 33 -5.82 -6.63 17.67
C PHE A 33 -6.01 -7.04 19.13
N LEU A 34 -4.92 -7.16 19.89
CA LEU A 34 -4.99 -7.49 21.31
C LEU A 34 -5.77 -6.45 22.12
N ALA A 35 -5.68 -5.17 21.75
CA ALA A 35 -6.36 -4.07 22.43
C ALA A 35 -7.86 -3.96 22.09
N THR A 36 -8.28 -4.35 20.88
CA THR A 36 -9.63 -4.05 20.36
C THR A 36 -10.51 -5.27 20.15
N HIS A 37 -9.94 -6.47 19.99
CA HIS A 37 -10.70 -7.68 19.63
C HIS A 37 -10.96 -8.61 20.84
N PRO A 38 -12.10 -9.32 20.86
CA PRO A 38 -12.48 -10.24 21.94
C PRO A 38 -11.39 -11.28 22.25
N THR A 39 -11.26 -11.67 23.52
CA THR A 39 -10.23 -12.61 23.99
C THR A 39 -10.32 -14.01 23.38
N SER A 40 -11.47 -14.36 22.79
CA SER A 40 -11.71 -15.60 22.04
C SER A 40 -11.03 -15.64 20.68
N GLY A 41 -10.78 -14.48 20.05
CA GLY A 41 -10.23 -14.41 18.71
C GLY A 41 -8.71 -14.47 18.66
N THR A 42 -8.20 -15.00 17.54
CA THR A 42 -6.76 -15.00 17.21
C THR A 42 -6.46 -14.19 15.94
N ILE A 43 -5.22 -13.75 15.79
CA ILE A 43 -4.72 -13.10 14.57
C ILE A 43 -3.51 -13.86 14.03
N SER A 44 -3.60 -14.28 12.77
CA SER A 44 -2.50 -14.77 11.96
C SER A 44 -1.98 -13.63 11.07
N VAL A 45 -0.85 -13.04 11.48
CA VAL A 45 -0.13 -12.06 10.67
C VAL A 45 0.83 -12.81 9.75
N ILE A 46 0.42 -12.96 8.50
CA ILE A 46 1.19 -13.62 7.44
C ILE A 46 2.12 -12.55 6.87
N PHE A 47 3.43 -12.72 7.04
CA PHE A 47 4.38 -11.68 6.67
C PHE A 47 5.37 -12.20 5.64
N THR A 48 5.68 -11.40 4.62
CA THR A 48 6.56 -11.85 3.54
C THR A 48 7.97 -11.26 3.64
N THR A 49 8.96 -12.07 3.27
CA THR A 49 10.36 -11.65 3.09
C THR A 49 10.96 -12.29 1.84
N ARG A 50 12.17 -11.86 1.45
CA ARG A 50 12.87 -12.41 0.27
C ARG A 50 13.74 -13.65 0.57
N SER A 51 13.94 -14.02 1.82
CA SER A 51 14.77 -15.18 2.17
C SER A 51 14.42 -15.79 3.52
N THR A 52 14.63 -17.10 3.67
CA THR A 52 14.34 -17.84 4.91
C THR A 52 15.04 -17.23 6.12
N ARG A 53 16.31 -16.85 5.98
CA ARG A 53 17.07 -16.18 7.06
C ARG A 53 16.39 -14.90 7.52
N LYS A 54 15.92 -14.05 6.60
CA LYS A 54 15.19 -12.82 6.94
C LYS A 54 13.85 -13.16 7.59
N ALA A 55 13.17 -14.20 7.11
CA ALA A 55 11.89 -14.63 7.65
C ALA A 55 12.02 -15.07 9.12
N GLU A 56 13.00 -15.92 9.44
CA GLU A 56 13.27 -16.38 10.81
C GLU A 56 13.67 -15.25 11.75
N ASP A 57 14.54 -14.34 11.30
CA ASP A 57 14.94 -13.18 12.09
C ASP A 57 13.74 -12.27 12.40
N THR A 58 12.92 -12.01 11.37
CA THR A 58 11.71 -11.20 11.48
C THR A 58 10.72 -11.82 12.47
N ARG A 59 10.46 -13.12 12.34
CA ARG A 59 9.56 -13.85 13.25
C ARG A 59 9.99 -13.71 14.71
N ARG A 60 11.27 -13.98 15.01
CA ARG A 60 11.81 -13.86 16.37
C ARG A 60 11.62 -12.46 16.94
N ARG A 61 11.87 -11.43 16.13
CA ARG A 61 11.73 -10.03 16.56
C ARG A 61 10.26 -9.62 16.78
N LEU A 62 9.34 -10.14 15.97
CA LEU A 62 7.90 -9.92 16.15
C LEU A 62 7.36 -10.64 17.40
N GLU A 63 7.78 -11.88 17.64
CA GLU A 63 7.44 -12.63 18.86
C GLU A 63 7.98 -11.95 20.13
N ALA A 64 9.22 -11.43 20.06
CA ALA A 64 9.82 -10.66 21.14
C ALA A 64 9.08 -9.33 21.40
N HIS A 65 8.61 -8.65 20.34
CA HIS A 65 7.77 -7.45 20.48
C HIS A 65 6.51 -7.76 21.28
N VAL A 66 5.72 -8.76 20.86
CA VAL A 66 4.47 -9.16 21.55
C VAL A 66 4.74 -9.60 23.00
N GLN A 67 5.81 -10.37 23.21
CA GLN A 67 6.24 -10.77 24.55
C GLN A 67 6.51 -9.56 25.45
N SER A 68 7.12 -8.51 24.90
CA SER A 68 7.46 -7.29 25.65
C SER A 68 6.27 -6.34 25.84
N SER A 69 5.34 -6.26 24.87
CA SER A 69 4.23 -5.31 24.90
C SER A 69 2.99 -5.82 25.64
N ALA A 70 2.73 -7.13 25.59
CA ALA A 70 1.48 -7.73 26.09
C ALA A 70 1.67 -9.01 26.93
N GLY A 71 2.90 -9.50 27.07
CA GLY A 71 3.24 -10.67 27.90
C GLY A 71 3.03 -12.04 27.23
N PRO A 72 3.33 -13.14 27.93
CA PRO A 72 3.35 -14.49 27.35
C PRO A 72 1.99 -14.99 26.86
N GLU A 73 0.91 -14.64 27.57
CA GLU A 73 -0.44 -15.11 27.21
C GLU A 73 -0.92 -14.54 25.87
N ALA A 74 -0.43 -13.36 25.49
CA ALA A 74 -0.74 -12.76 24.20
C ALA A 74 -0.18 -13.56 23.00
N GLN A 75 0.91 -14.33 23.19
CA GLN A 75 1.49 -15.17 22.13
C GLN A 75 0.56 -16.32 21.71
N LYS A 76 -0.40 -16.71 22.57
CA LYS A 76 -1.41 -17.71 22.21
C LYS A 76 -2.45 -17.16 21.23
N ARG A 77 -2.61 -15.83 21.16
CA ARG A 77 -3.58 -15.14 20.30
C ARG A 77 -2.97 -14.53 19.04
N VAL A 78 -1.65 -14.37 18.99
CA VAL A 78 -0.95 -13.75 17.85
C VAL A 78 0.01 -14.75 17.23
N HIS A 79 -0.25 -15.11 15.97
CA HIS A 79 0.55 -16.03 15.20
C HIS A 79 1.25 -15.30 14.05
N PHE A 80 2.58 -15.36 14.01
CA PHE A 80 3.37 -14.80 12.92
C PHE A 80 3.76 -15.90 11.93
N VAL A 81 3.21 -15.86 10.72
CA VAL A 81 3.43 -16.90 9.71
C VAL A 81 4.34 -16.37 8.60
N PRO A 82 5.59 -16.87 8.47
CA PRO A 82 6.51 -16.40 7.45
C PRO A 82 6.17 -16.95 6.07
N GLU A 83 6.25 -16.10 5.05
CA GLU A 83 6.14 -16.49 3.64
C GLU A 83 7.26 -15.86 2.79
N LEU A 84 7.60 -16.51 1.68
CA LEU A 84 8.65 -16.05 0.77
C LEU A 84 8.08 -15.48 -0.53
N VAL A 85 8.50 -14.26 -0.87
CA VAL A 85 8.18 -13.65 -2.17
C VAL A 85 9.24 -12.63 -2.57
N ASP A 86 9.56 -12.63 -3.85
CA ASP A 86 10.18 -11.50 -4.53
C ASP A 86 9.19 -10.90 -5.53
N LEU A 87 8.75 -9.67 -5.29
CA LEU A 87 7.75 -9.00 -6.13
C LEU A 87 8.31 -8.56 -7.48
N SER A 88 9.63 -8.54 -7.65
CA SER A 88 10.28 -8.36 -8.95
C SER A 88 10.31 -9.66 -9.77
N ASN A 89 9.82 -10.78 -9.21
CA ASN A 89 9.76 -12.09 -9.85
C ASN A 89 8.32 -12.64 -9.82
N LEU A 90 7.64 -12.60 -10.96
CA LEU A 90 6.24 -12.99 -11.09
C LEU A 90 5.99 -14.50 -10.86
N LEU A 91 6.99 -15.37 -11.09
CA LEU A 91 6.91 -16.79 -10.70
C LEU A 91 6.95 -16.95 -9.18
N SER A 92 7.74 -16.13 -8.48
CA SER A 92 7.75 -16.07 -7.02
C SER A 92 6.38 -15.64 -6.48
N VAL A 93 5.74 -14.65 -7.13
CA VAL A 93 4.38 -14.20 -6.80
C VAL A 93 3.34 -15.31 -7.00
N ARG A 94 3.37 -16.03 -8.13
CA ARG A 94 2.49 -17.21 -8.35
C ARG A 94 2.70 -18.28 -7.30
N SER A 95 3.95 -18.57 -6.96
CA SER A 95 4.31 -19.57 -5.96
C SER A 95 3.77 -19.20 -4.57
N LEU A 96 3.89 -17.93 -4.16
CA LEU A 96 3.26 -17.43 -2.93
C LEU A 96 1.74 -17.60 -2.99
N SER A 97 1.11 -17.15 -4.07
CA SER A 97 -0.35 -17.18 -4.23
C SER A 97 -0.91 -18.60 -4.07
N ARG A 98 -0.26 -19.60 -4.68
CA ARG A 98 -0.62 -21.02 -4.53
C ARG A 98 -0.52 -21.51 -3.09
N ARG A 99 0.59 -21.19 -2.39
CA ARG A 99 0.76 -21.57 -0.97
C ARG A 99 -0.31 -20.92 -0.09
N LEU A 100 -0.63 -19.65 -0.34
CA LEU A 100 -1.69 -18.96 0.39
C LEU A 100 -3.05 -19.65 0.20
N LEU A 101 -3.42 -19.95 -1.05
CA LEU A 101 -4.67 -20.64 -1.40
C LEU A 101 -4.77 -22.04 -0.78
N GLN A 102 -3.64 -22.73 -0.61
CA GLN A 102 -3.59 -24.08 -0.04
C GLN A 102 -3.65 -24.08 1.50
N ASN A 103 -3.00 -23.11 2.13
CA ASN A 103 -2.70 -23.18 3.57
C ASN A 103 -3.63 -22.33 4.44
N PHE A 104 -4.38 -21.40 3.87
CA PHE A 104 -5.24 -20.48 4.63
C PHE A 104 -6.71 -20.61 4.25
N PRO A 105 -7.63 -20.54 5.24
CA PRO A 105 -9.06 -20.65 4.98
C PRO A 105 -9.63 -19.40 4.31
N LYS A 106 -9.11 -18.22 4.67
CA LYS A 106 -9.53 -16.90 4.21
C LYS A 106 -8.38 -15.89 4.36
N LEU A 107 -8.54 -14.70 3.78
CA LEU A 107 -7.75 -13.51 4.08
C LEU A 107 -8.71 -12.36 4.39
N ASP A 108 -8.64 -11.80 5.60
CA ASP A 108 -9.45 -10.66 5.99
C ASP A 108 -8.89 -9.36 5.39
N ALA A 109 -7.56 -9.26 5.28
CA ALA A 109 -6.91 -8.15 4.60
C ALA A 109 -5.56 -8.56 3.99
N ILE A 110 -5.17 -7.87 2.93
CA ILE A 110 -3.80 -7.86 2.42
C ILE A 110 -3.27 -6.44 2.41
N VAL A 111 -2.08 -6.24 2.96
CA VAL A 111 -1.38 -4.95 3.02
C VAL A 111 -0.18 -5.00 2.07
N LEU A 112 -0.34 -4.33 0.94
CA LEU A 112 0.61 -4.28 -0.17
C LEU A 112 1.65 -3.18 0.11
N ASN A 113 2.57 -3.49 1.02
CA ASN A 113 3.55 -2.56 1.62
C ASN A 113 4.89 -2.51 0.88
N ALA A 114 5.37 -3.64 0.40
CA ALA A 114 6.70 -3.73 -0.19
C ALA A 114 6.92 -2.71 -1.31
N GLY A 115 8.13 -2.19 -1.44
CA GLY A 115 8.42 -1.24 -2.48
C GLY A 115 9.90 -1.02 -2.71
N LEU A 116 10.21 -0.54 -3.90
CA LEU A 116 11.51 -0.18 -4.41
C LEU A 116 11.49 1.30 -4.79
N GLY A 117 12.48 2.06 -4.32
CA GLY A 117 12.64 3.49 -4.65
C GLY A 117 13.26 3.75 -6.02
N GLY A 118 14.15 2.86 -6.51
CA GLY A 118 14.81 3.03 -7.81
C GLY A 118 15.79 4.21 -7.91
N TRP A 119 16.25 4.74 -6.77
CA TRP A 119 17.16 5.87 -6.71
C TRP A 119 18.63 5.46 -6.87
N SER A 120 19.39 6.24 -7.64
CA SER A 120 20.85 6.12 -7.77
C SER A 120 21.62 7.13 -6.95
N GLY A 121 20.96 8.18 -6.44
CA GLY A 121 21.63 9.20 -5.63
C GLY A 121 20.75 10.37 -5.25
N ILE A 122 21.41 11.41 -4.73
CA ILE A 122 20.82 12.68 -4.30
C ILE A 122 21.58 13.81 -5.01
N ASP A 123 20.84 14.76 -5.56
CA ASP A 123 21.37 16.07 -5.97
C ASP A 123 21.68 16.87 -4.70
N TRP A 124 22.91 16.72 -4.19
CA TRP A 124 23.35 17.31 -2.93
C TRP A 124 23.27 18.85 -2.92
N PRO A 125 23.72 19.58 -3.96
CA PRO A 125 23.53 21.03 -4.02
C PRO A 125 22.07 21.44 -3.87
N ARG A 126 21.15 20.78 -4.61
CA ARG A 126 19.71 21.06 -4.50
C ARG A 126 19.14 20.66 -3.14
N ALA A 127 19.56 19.52 -2.59
CA ALA A 127 19.11 19.05 -1.29
C ALA A 127 19.53 20.01 -0.17
N VAL A 128 20.80 20.41 -0.12
CA VAL A 128 21.32 21.33 0.89
C VAL A 128 20.65 22.70 0.76
N PHE A 129 20.65 23.28 -0.43
CA PHE A 129 20.02 24.58 -0.65
C PHE A 129 18.53 24.56 -0.33
N GLY A 130 17.82 23.52 -0.79
CA GLY A 130 16.40 23.34 -0.55
C GLY A 130 16.09 23.20 0.93
N VAL A 131 16.77 22.30 1.64
CA VAL A 131 16.52 22.08 3.08
C VAL A 131 16.83 23.34 3.90
N LEU A 132 17.85 24.12 3.53
CA LEU A 132 18.17 25.37 4.23
C LEU A 132 17.18 26.51 3.96
N THR A 133 16.53 26.53 2.80
CA THR A 133 15.65 27.64 2.38
C THR A 133 14.16 27.33 2.52
N ASP A 134 13.79 26.05 2.53
CA ASP A 134 12.41 25.59 2.44
C ASP A 134 12.24 24.20 3.09
N LEU A 135 12.78 24.06 4.29
CA LEU A 135 12.90 22.78 5.02
C LEU A 135 11.61 21.97 4.99
N LEU A 136 10.50 22.57 5.41
CA LEU A 136 9.24 21.87 5.59
C LEU A 136 8.72 21.28 4.27
N HIS A 137 8.81 22.01 3.16
CA HIS A 137 8.43 21.49 1.86
C HIS A 137 9.39 20.41 1.39
N GLN A 138 10.70 20.63 1.51
CA GLN A 138 11.74 19.75 0.97
C GLN A 138 11.83 18.41 1.69
N VAL A 139 11.53 18.37 2.98
CA VAL A 139 11.47 17.12 3.75
C VAL A 139 10.11 16.40 3.63
N THR A 140 9.09 17.06 3.05
CA THR A 140 7.77 16.46 2.76
C THR A 140 7.65 15.95 1.33
N TRP A 141 8.11 16.74 0.36
CA TRP A 141 8.07 16.46 -1.08
C TRP A 141 9.44 16.74 -1.72
N PRO A 142 10.46 15.92 -1.42
CA PRO A 142 11.82 16.15 -1.88
C PRO A 142 11.94 16.16 -3.42
N CYS A 143 12.57 17.20 -3.97
CA CYS A 143 12.80 17.35 -5.43
C CYS A 143 14.25 17.11 -5.86
N TYR A 144 15.04 16.47 -5.00
CA TYR A 144 16.48 16.24 -5.14
C TYR A 144 16.88 14.76 -5.23
N LYS A 145 15.90 13.85 -5.32
CA LYS A 145 16.19 12.42 -5.52
C LYS A 145 16.49 12.16 -6.99
N ILE A 146 17.56 11.41 -7.26
CA ILE A 146 17.96 11.03 -8.61
C ILE A 146 17.61 9.56 -8.81
N ALA A 147 16.78 9.26 -9.81
CA ALA A 147 16.39 7.91 -10.18
C ALA A 147 17.08 7.42 -11.45
N ARG A 148 17.16 6.09 -11.58
CA ARG A 148 17.63 5.45 -12.81
C ARG A 148 16.46 5.31 -13.79
N VAL A 149 16.68 5.74 -15.04
CA VAL A 149 15.71 5.62 -16.13
C VAL A 149 15.93 4.31 -16.88
N GLY A 150 14.86 3.66 -17.34
CA GLY A 150 14.95 2.45 -18.16
C GLY A 150 15.34 1.16 -17.41
N CYS A 151 15.28 1.15 -16.08
CA CYS A 151 15.54 -0.06 -15.31
C CYS A 151 14.45 -1.11 -15.53
N VAL A 152 14.89 -2.32 -15.89
CA VAL A 152 14.03 -3.49 -16.10
C VAL A 152 14.37 -4.58 -15.09
N THR A 153 13.41 -5.46 -14.79
CA THR A 153 13.65 -6.65 -13.97
C THR A 153 14.57 -7.63 -14.70
N GLU A 154 15.11 -8.60 -13.95
CA GLU A 154 15.63 -9.82 -14.56
C GLU A 154 14.54 -10.52 -15.38
N LYS A 155 14.95 -11.39 -16.31
CA LYS A 155 14.02 -12.20 -17.08
C LYS A 155 13.20 -13.09 -16.14
N GLN A 156 11.88 -13.07 -16.31
CA GLN A 156 10.91 -13.85 -15.57
C GLN A 156 10.89 -15.30 -16.04
N THR A 157 11.29 -15.54 -17.30
CA THR A 157 11.25 -16.83 -17.97
C THR A 157 12.53 -17.09 -18.76
N LYS A 158 12.69 -18.32 -19.28
CA LYS A 158 13.78 -18.66 -20.20
C LYS A 158 13.42 -18.44 -21.68
N THR A 159 12.21 -17.97 -21.98
CA THR A 159 11.75 -17.82 -23.36
C THR A 159 12.36 -16.59 -24.04
N GLU A 160 12.55 -16.64 -25.36
CA GLU A 160 13.12 -15.52 -26.12
C GLU A 160 12.15 -14.34 -26.26
N GLU A 161 10.83 -14.61 -26.28
CA GLU A 161 9.76 -13.61 -26.47
C GLU A 161 9.26 -12.99 -25.15
N GLU A 162 10.17 -12.56 -24.27
CA GLU A 162 9.80 -11.88 -23.03
C GLU A 162 9.88 -10.35 -23.20
N PRO A 163 8.75 -9.61 -23.04
CA PRO A 163 8.77 -8.15 -23.13
C PRO A 163 9.51 -7.54 -21.92
N PRO A 164 10.14 -6.36 -22.08
CA PRO A 164 10.77 -5.67 -20.97
C PRO A 164 9.73 -5.33 -19.89
N LEU A 165 10.12 -5.52 -18.64
CA LEU A 165 9.29 -5.26 -17.47
C LEU A 165 9.98 -4.23 -16.57
N GLY A 166 9.37 -3.07 -16.37
CA GLY A 166 9.95 -2.00 -15.54
C GLY A 166 10.19 -2.47 -14.10
N GLU A 167 11.41 -2.26 -13.58
CA GLU A 167 11.85 -2.79 -12.28
C GLU A 167 11.01 -2.25 -11.11
N VAL A 168 10.92 -0.92 -11.01
CA VAL A 168 10.17 -0.22 -9.96
C VAL A 168 8.67 -0.49 -10.09
N PHE A 169 8.15 -0.47 -11.31
CA PHE A 169 6.75 -0.78 -11.59
C PHE A 169 6.39 -2.21 -11.19
N CYS A 170 7.24 -3.19 -11.51
CA CYS A 170 7.02 -4.58 -11.15
C CYS A 170 6.97 -4.76 -9.64
N ALA A 171 7.97 -4.25 -8.93
CA ALA A 171 8.06 -4.37 -7.47
C ALA A 171 6.94 -3.62 -6.74
N ASN A 172 6.56 -2.43 -7.21
CA ASN A 172 5.62 -1.55 -6.51
C ASN A 172 4.16 -1.82 -6.87
N VAL A 173 3.89 -2.22 -8.12
CA VAL A 173 2.54 -2.30 -8.68
C VAL A 173 2.25 -3.69 -9.25
N LEU A 174 2.89 -4.14 -10.34
CA LEU A 174 2.45 -5.35 -11.05
C LEU A 174 2.52 -6.62 -10.19
N GLY A 175 3.62 -6.84 -9.46
CA GLY A 175 3.77 -8.01 -8.59
C GLY A 175 2.70 -8.04 -7.49
N HIS A 176 2.36 -6.89 -6.93
CA HIS A 176 1.27 -6.76 -5.97
C HIS A 176 -0.11 -6.93 -6.61
N TYR A 177 -0.30 -6.40 -7.81
CA TYR A 177 -1.53 -6.50 -8.58
C TYR A 177 -1.85 -7.97 -8.90
N MET A 178 -0.87 -8.72 -9.40
CA MET A 178 -1.01 -10.16 -9.64
C MET A 178 -1.22 -10.94 -8.34
N LEU A 179 -0.49 -10.62 -7.27
CA LEU A 179 -0.71 -11.24 -5.96
C LEU A 179 -2.15 -11.04 -5.49
N ALA A 180 -2.63 -9.80 -5.52
CA ALA A 180 -3.97 -9.44 -5.08
C ALA A 180 -5.05 -10.15 -5.89
N HIS A 181 -4.93 -10.16 -7.23
CA HIS A 181 -5.82 -10.91 -8.12
C HIS A 181 -5.87 -12.40 -7.76
N ASN A 182 -4.69 -13.04 -7.64
CA ASN A 182 -4.60 -14.48 -7.40
C ASN A 182 -5.18 -14.91 -6.04
N VAL A 183 -5.25 -14.02 -5.06
CA VAL A 183 -5.78 -14.31 -3.71
C VAL A 183 -7.19 -13.79 -3.49
N VAL A 184 -7.86 -13.24 -4.52
CA VAL A 184 -9.29 -12.89 -4.48
C VAL A 184 -10.17 -14.02 -3.92
N PRO A 185 -9.97 -15.31 -4.28
CA PRO A 185 -10.77 -16.40 -3.70
C PRO A 185 -10.69 -16.49 -2.16
N LEU A 186 -9.59 -16.04 -1.55
CA LEU A 186 -9.46 -15.99 -0.09
C LEU A 186 -10.09 -14.73 0.50
N LEU A 187 -9.99 -13.60 -0.20
CA LEU A 187 -10.58 -12.33 0.23
C LEU A 187 -12.11 -12.38 0.23
N LYS A 188 -12.73 -13.06 -0.73
CA LYS A 188 -14.19 -13.29 -0.78
C LYS A 188 -14.71 -14.11 0.40
N LYS A 189 -13.84 -14.86 1.09
CA LYS A 189 -14.19 -15.67 2.27
C LYS A 189 -14.11 -14.92 3.60
N ALA A 190 -13.67 -13.65 3.61
CA ALA A 190 -13.52 -12.86 4.84
C ALA A 190 -14.85 -12.72 5.62
N GLY A 191 -15.94 -12.39 4.90
CA GLY A 191 -17.34 -12.47 5.36
C GLY A 191 -17.69 -11.75 6.66
N ALA A 192 -18.93 -11.96 7.11
CA ALA A 192 -19.40 -11.45 8.40
C ALA A 192 -18.57 -11.98 9.58
N PRO A 193 -18.40 -11.20 10.67
CA PRO A 193 -19.04 -9.92 10.94
C PRO A 193 -18.32 -8.68 10.38
N ASP A 194 -17.07 -8.79 9.92
CA ASP A 194 -16.20 -7.63 9.65
C ASP A 194 -16.24 -7.09 8.20
N GLY A 195 -17.09 -7.70 7.38
CA GLY A 195 -17.36 -7.30 6.00
C GLY A 195 -16.45 -7.99 4.99
N PRO A 196 -16.44 -7.52 3.73
CA PRO A 196 -15.64 -8.13 2.69
C PRO A 196 -14.14 -7.98 2.95
N GLY A 197 -13.35 -8.88 2.34
CA GLY A 197 -11.89 -8.84 2.45
C GLY A 197 -11.32 -7.53 1.90
N ARG A 198 -10.17 -7.11 2.42
CA ARG A 198 -9.62 -5.77 2.13
C ARG A 198 -8.28 -5.82 1.42
N ILE A 199 -8.12 -4.99 0.39
CA ILE A 199 -6.85 -4.77 -0.31
C ILE A 199 -6.34 -3.38 0.08
N VAL A 200 -5.32 -3.30 0.91
CA VAL A 200 -4.75 -2.03 1.39
C VAL A 200 -3.43 -1.76 0.68
N TRP A 201 -3.45 -0.81 -0.25
CA TRP A 201 -2.25 -0.36 -0.94
C TRP A 201 -1.46 0.65 -0.11
N ILE A 202 -0.15 0.44 0.03
CA ILE A 202 0.74 1.44 0.62
C ILE A 202 1.36 2.30 -0.48
N SER A 203 0.77 3.48 -0.65
CA SER A 203 1.25 4.54 -1.51
C SER A 203 2.26 5.46 -0.78
N SER A 204 2.46 6.67 -1.29
CA SER A 204 3.34 7.71 -0.75
C SER A 204 2.64 9.06 -0.75
N ILE A 205 3.02 9.98 0.15
CA ILE A 205 2.63 11.39 0.03
C ILE A 205 3.21 12.05 -1.23
N GLU A 206 4.23 11.43 -1.82
CA GLU A 206 4.89 11.86 -3.05
C GLU A 206 4.24 11.29 -4.32
N ALA A 207 3.19 10.49 -4.20
CA ALA A 207 2.38 10.04 -5.32
C ALA A 207 1.82 11.27 -6.05
N THR A 208 2.45 11.61 -7.17
CA THR A 208 2.23 12.88 -7.86
C THR A 208 1.83 12.59 -9.29
N HIS A 209 0.62 13.01 -9.64
CA HIS A 209 0.07 12.76 -10.97
C HIS A 209 0.97 13.32 -12.10
N ARG A 210 1.64 14.46 -11.90
CA ARG A 210 2.55 15.08 -12.89
C ARG A 210 3.72 14.19 -13.34
N PHE A 211 4.09 13.19 -12.54
CA PHE A 211 5.19 12.27 -12.83
C PHE A 211 4.70 10.95 -13.45
N PHE A 212 3.39 10.77 -13.53
CA PHE A 212 2.76 9.61 -14.15
C PHE A 212 2.41 9.92 -15.60
N ASN A 213 2.65 8.94 -16.48
CA ASN A 213 2.25 8.98 -17.87
C ASN A 213 1.57 7.65 -18.21
N VAL A 214 0.31 7.70 -18.60
CA VAL A 214 -0.48 6.51 -18.95
C VAL A 214 0.07 5.75 -20.16
N GLU A 215 0.76 6.45 -21.07
CA GLU A 215 1.45 5.85 -22.23
C GLU A 215 2.82 5.25 -21.86
N ASP A 216 3.26 5.41 -20.61
CA ASP A 216 4.44 4.78 -20.03
C ASP A 216 4.08 4.22 -18.66
N ILE A 217 3.02 3.40 -18.60
CA ILE A 217 2.46 2.87 -17.35
C ILE A 217 3.50 2.14 -16.49
N GLN A 218 4.52 1.55 -17.13
CA GLN A 218 5.64 0.87 -16.47
C GLN A 218 6.75 1.83 -15.97
N GLY A 219 6.70 3.11 -16.35
CA GLY A 219 7.69 4.11 -15.99
C GLY A 219 9.08 3.88 -16.59
N LEU A 220 9.19 3.23 -17.75
CA LEU A 220 10.47 2.91 -18.38
C LEU A 220 11.20 4.17 -18.86
N ARG A 221 10.47 5.23 -19.22
CA ARG A 221 11.00 6.51 -19.69
C ARG A 221 10.96 7.58 -18.59
N SER A 222 10.46 7.25 -17.40
CA SER A 222 10.28 8.21 -16.31
C SER A 222 11.58 8.51 -15.58
N HIS A 223 11.83 9.80 -15.32
CA HIS A 223 12.87 10.27 -14.40
C HIS A 223 12.43 10.22 -12.92
N SER A 224 11.19 9.82 -12.66
CA SER A 224 10.59 9.71 -11.33
C SER A 224 9.75 8.42 -11.23
N PRO A 225 10.36 7.23 -11.47
CA PRO A 225 9.63 5.97 -11.56
C PRO A 225 8.95 5.59 -10.24
N TYR A 226 9.50 5.97 -9.10
CA TYR A 226 8.87 5.77 -7.79
C TYR A 226 7.57 6.56 -7.68
N GLU A 227 7.62 7.87 -7.89
CA GLU A 227 6.46 8.75 -7.81
C GLU A 227 5.39 8.37 -8.83
N SER A 228 5.81 8.02 -10.05
CA SER A 228 4.94 7.48 -11.11
C SER A 228 4.21 6.21 -10.65
N SER A 229 4.95 5.24 -10.10
CA SER A 229 4.37 3.98 -9.61
C SER A 229 3.38 4.19 -8.46
N LYS A 230 3.66 5.14 -7.56
CA LYS A 230 2.78 5.47 -6.43
C LYS A 230 1.56 6.28 -6.87
N ALA A 231 1.68 7.13 -7.89
CA ALA A 231 0.54 7.77 -8.52
C ALA A 231 -0.39 6.75 -9.19
N LEU A 232 0.17 5.75 -9.89
CA LEU A 232 -0.63 4.63 -10.43
C LEU A 232 -1.36 3.86 -9.33
N THR A 233 -0.69 3.59 -8.20
CA THR A 233 -1.33 2.98 -7.01
C THR A 233 -2.54 3.80 -6.53
N ASP A 234 -2.39 5.12 -6.40
CA ASP A 234 -3.48 6.00 -5.99
C ASP A 234 -4.65 5.95 -6.99
N ILE A 235 -4.36 6.06 -8.28
CA ILE A 235 -5.36 6.02 -9.36
C ILE A 235 -6.15 4.71 -9.32
N LEU A 236 -5.48 3.56 -9.26
CA LEU A 236 -6.13 2.25 -9.22
C LEU A 236 -7.02 2.10 -7.98
N ALA A 237 -6.49 2.43 -6.80
CA ALA A 237 -7.22 2.24 -5.55
C ALA A 237 -8.42 3.19 -5.41
N LEU A 238 -8.26 4.47 -5.73
CA LEU A 238 -9.30 5.49 -5.56
C LEU A 238 -10.42 5.37 -6.60
N THR A 239 -10.13 4.79 -7.78
CA THR A 239 -11.14 4.56 -8.82
C THR A 239 -11.74 3.16 -8.79
N SER A 240 -11.23 2.25 -7.96
CA SER A 240 -11.58 0.82 -7.94
C SER A 240 -13.08 0.51 -7.82
N ASN A 241 -13.87 1.38 -7.19
CA ASN A 241 -15.30 1.22 -6.98
C ASN A 241 -16.17 2.03 -7.96
N LEU A 242 -15.57 2.69 -8.96
CA LEU A 242 -16.31 3.50 -9.93
C LEU A 242 -16.96 2.63 -11.01
N PRO A 243 -18.20 2.94 -11.44
CA PRO A 243 -18.87 2.21 -12.51
C PRO A 243 -18.08 2.18 -13.83
N SER A 244 -17.34 3.26 -14.14
CA SER A 244 -16.56 3.39 -15.37
C SER A 244 -15.41 2.37 -15.48
N VAL A 245 -14.93 1.83 -14.35
CA VAL A 245 -13.82 0.87 -14.32
C VAL A 245 -14.26 -0.56 -14.04
N ALA A 246 -15.54 -0.78 -13.73
CA ALA A 246 -16.09 -2.08 -13.34
C ALA A 246 -15.76 -3.24 -14.30
N PRO A 247 -15.72 -3.07 -15.64
CA PRO A 247 -15.33 -4.15 -16.56
C PRO A 247 -13.92 -4.72 -16.32
N TRP A 248 -13.03 -3.93 -15.71
CA TRP A 248 -11.65 -4.35 -15.41
C TRP A 248 -11.47 -4.62 -13.93
N ALA A 249 -11.90 -3.68 -13.07
CA ALA A 249 -11.70 -3.78 -11.64
C ALA A 249 -12.55 -4.87 -10.97
N VAL A 250 -13.77 -5.10 -11.47
CA VAL A 250 -14.71 -6.07 -10.89
C VAL A 250 -14.77 -7.33 -11.74
N ASP A 251 -15.11 -7.17 -13.03
CA ASP A 251 -15.44 -8.29 -13.91
C ASP A 251 -14.22 -9.14 -14.29
N SER A 252 -13.02 -8.56 -14.17
CA SER A 252 -11.75 -9.21 -14.51
C SER A 252 -10.85 -9.38 -13.28
N PHE A 253 -10.46 -8.28 -12.62
CA PHE A 253 -9.52 -8.31 -11.49
C PHE A 253 -10.08 -9.01 -10.24
N LEU A 254 -11.37 -8.85 -9.90
CA LEU A 254 -12.02 -9.54 -8.78
C LEU A 254 -12.73 -10.84 -9.21
N SER A 255 -12.52 -11.29 -10.44
CA SER A 255 -13.00 -12.59 -10.91
C SER A 255 -12.15 -13.72 -10.33
N ASP A 256 -12.82 -14.77 -9.87
CA ASP A 256 -12.22 -16.04 -9.44
C ASP A 256 -12.65 -17.21 -10.35
N GLY A 257 -13.23 -16.90 -11.52
CA GLY A 257 -13.74 -17.89 -12.46
C GLY A 257 -15.07 -18.54 -12.07
N THR A 258 -15.72 -18.09 -10.99
CA THR A 258 -17.08 -18.54 -10.62
C THR A 258 -18.16 -17.71 -11.30
N ASP A 259 -19.27 -18.36 -11.67
CA ASP A 259 -20.38 -17.72 -12.39
C ASP A 259 -21.08 -16.65 -11.53
N ARG A 260 -21.30 -15.46 -12.11
CA ARG A 260 -21.68 -14.22 -11.40
C ARG A 260 -23.08 -14.23 -10.77
N LYS A 261 -23.90 -15.26 -11.04
CA LYS A 261 -25.33 -15.27 -10.68
C LYS A 261 -25.60 -15.28 -9.17
N ASP A 262 -24.61 -15.63 -8.35
CA ASP A 262 -24.79 -15.82 -6.90
C ASP A 262 -23.97 -14.86 -6.00
N VAL A 263 -23.16 -13.94 -6.55
CA VAL A 263 -22.30 -13.05 -5.75
C VAL A 263 -22.91 -11.66 -5.62
N LYS A 264 -23.28 -11.25 -4.39
CA LYS A 264 -23.72 -9.88 -4.11
C LYS A 264 -22.52 -8.93 -4.15
N THR A 265 -22.72 -7.72 -4.69
CA THR A 265 -21.67 -6.68 -4.76
C THR A 265 -21.08 -6.34 -3.38
N GLU A 266 -21.87 -6.50 -2.32
CA GLU A 266 -21.49 -6.23 -0.93
C GLU A 266 -20.47 -7.24 -0.35
N ASP A 267 -20.33 -8.40 -0.99
CA ASP A 267 -19.40 -9.47 -0.59
C ASP A 267 -18.05 -9.38 -1.34
N LEU A 268 -17.93 -8.45 -2.29
CA LEU A 268 -16.70 -8.27 -3.07
C LEU A 268 -15.60 -7.57 -2.27
N PRO A 269 -14.33 -7.98 -2.43
CA PRO A 269 -13.22 -7.34 -1.74
C PRO A 269 -13.14 -5.84 -2.03
N VAL A 270 -12.82 -5.06 -0.99
CA VAL A 270 -12.74 -3.60 -1.08
C VAL A 270 -11.29 -3.15 -1.12
N THR A 271 -10.97 -2.23 -2.03
CA THR A 271 -9.63 -1.63 -2.13
C THR A 271 -9.57 -0.28 -1.41
N TYR A 272 -8.52 -0.09 -0.62
CA TYR A 272 -8.17 1.16 0.06
C TYR A 272 -6.72 1.54 -0.24
N VAL A 273 -6.38 2.81 -0.02
CA VAL A 273 -5.02 3.32 -0.15
C VAL A 273 -4.61 4.11 1.08
N ALA A 274 -3.42 3.81 1.59
CA ALA A 274 -2.78 4.54 2.67
C ALA A 274 -1.37 4.99 2.30
N HIS A 275 -0.81 5.91 3.07
CA HIS A 275 0.63 6.19 3.07
C HIS A 275 1.14 6.36 4.52
N PRO A 276 2.41 6.08 4.79
CA PRO A 276 2.94 6.07 6.16
C PRO A 276 3.28 7.46 6.72
N GLY A 277 2.96 8.54 6.00
CA GLY A 277 3.64 9.81 6.19
C GLY A 277 5.14 9.67 5.86
N ILE A 278 5.98 10.37 6.62
CA ILE A 278 7.43 10.43 6.46
C ILE A 278 8.06 9.76 7.67
N CYS A 279 8.61 8.58 7.42
CA CYS A 279 9.32 7.78 8.40
C CYS A 279 10.82 7.77 8.08
N ALA A 280 11.65 7.84 9.12
CA ALA A 280 13.08 7.61 9.01
C ALA A 280 13.35 6.13 8.72
N THR A 281 13.47 5.79 7.44
CA THR A 281 13.75 4.43 6.97
C THR A 281 15.03 4.40 6.14
N ALA A 282 15.60 3.21 5.99
CA ALA A 282 16.76 2.98 5.13
C ALA A 282 16.40 2.88 3.63
N ILE A 283 15.23 3.39 3.21
CA ILE A 283 14.80 3.34 1.80
C ILE A 283 15.71 4.20 0.90
N VAL A 284 16.29 5.26 1.44
CA VAL A 284 17.40 6.02 0.86
C VAL A 284 18.65 5.74 1.72
N PRO A 285 19.69 5.08 1.19
CA PRO A 285 20.88 4.79 1.96
C PRO A 285 21.67 6.09 2.22
N LEU A 286 21.80 6.46 3.49
CA LEU A 286 22.57 7.63 3.93
C LEU A 286 23.69 7.19 4.88
N ALA A 287 24.83 7.89 4.83
CA ALA A 287 25.87 7.73 5.85
C ALA A 287 25.33 8.13 7.22
N LEU A 288 25.88 7.56 8.30
CA LEU A 288 25.35 7.70 9.66
C LEU A 288 25.11 9.16 10.10
N PRO A 289 26.02 10.13 9.87
CA PRO A 289 25.76 11.53 10.24
C PRO A 289 24.57 12.14 9.48
N LEU A 290 24.42 11.80 8.20
CA LEU A 290 23.33 12.28 7.35
C LEU A 290 21.99 11.66 7.74
N MET A 291 21.99 10.43 8.23
CA MET A 291 20.80 9.80 8.79
C MET A 291 20.28 10.56 10.01
N TRP A 292 21.18 10.96 10.93
CA TRP A 292 20.80 11.77 12.09
C TRP A 292 20.35 13.18 11.68
N ALA A 293 21.01 13.81 10.70
CA ALA A 293 20.57 15.10 10.16
C ALA A 293 19.17 15.02 9.52
N MET A 294 18.87 13.93 8.80
CA MET A 294 17.53 13.67 8.26
C MET A 294 16.49 13.53 9.37
N VAL A 295 16.78 12.72 10.40
CA VAL A 295 15.87 12.55 11.55
C VAL A 295 15.63 13.88 12.27
N ALA A 296 16.67 14.68 12.49
CA ALA A 296 16.56 16.00 13.09
C ALA A 296 15.71 16.96 12.23
N SER A 297 15.89 16.92 10.90
CA SER A 297 15.09 17.73 9.97
C SER A 297 13.62 17.33 9.99
N PHE A 298 13.31 16.03 10.07
CA PHE A 298 11.93 15.55 10.23
C PHE A 298 11.33 15.94 11.58
N ALA A 299 12.11 15.86 12.66
CA ALA A 299 11.68 16.32 13.97
C ALA A 299 11.37 17.82 13.96
N PHE A 300 12.19 18.62 13.30
CA PHE A 300 11.94 20.05 13.13
C PHE A 300 10.70 20.32 12.28
N ALA A 301 10.50 19.60 11.17
CA ALA A 301 9.27 19.72 10.37
C ALA A 301 8.01 19.36 11.17
N ARG A 302 8.08 18.34 12.03
CA ARG A 302 6.99 18.00 12.97
C ARG A 302 6.74 19.13 13.98
N LEU A 303 7.79 19.74 14.52
CA LEU A 303 7.69 20.91 15.42
C LEU A 303 7.06 22.13 14.74
N LEU A 304 7.25 22.29 13.44
CA LEU A 304 6.58 23.30 12.61
C LEU A 304 5.12 22.95 12.27
N GLY A 305 4.55 21.93 12.93
CA GLY A 305 3.14 21.57 12.81
C GLY A 305 2.82 20.60 11.68
N SER A 306 3.83 20.00 11.03
CA SER A 306 3.58 19.02 9.98
C SER A 306 2.99 17.72 10.53
N PRO A 307 1.77 17.33 10.15
CA PRO A 307 1.18 16.07 10.60
C PRO A 307 1.82 14.87 9.89
N TRP A 308 2.46 15.10 8.73
CA TRP A 308 2.98 14.05 7.86
C TRP A 308 4.33 13.50 8.29
N HIS A 309 4.87 13.91 9.44
CA HIS A 309 6.14 13.42 9.97
C HIS A 309 5.95 12.54 11.21
N PRO A 310 5.42 11.30 11.07
CA PRO A 310 5.48 10.31 12.14
C PRO A 310 6.89 9.98 12.63
N ILE A 311 7.90 10.09 11.75
CA ILE A 311 9.32 9.78 11.98
C ILE A 311 9.58 8.31 12.28
N SER A 312 8.88 7.70 13.24
CA SER A 312 8.96 6.27 13.49
C SER A 312 8.06 5.50 12.52
N THR A 313 8.50 4.29 12.17
CA THR A 313 7.73 3.38 11.32
C THR A 313 6.52 2.81 12.05
N TYR A 314 6.55 2.74 13.39
CA TYR A 314 5.40 2.29 14.19
C TYR A 314 4.24 3.30 14.13
N LEU A 315 4.54 4.60 14.25
CA LEU A 315 3.52 5.63 14.03
C LEU A 315 3.11 5.68 12.54
N GLY A 316 4.05 5.42 11.62
CA GLY A 316 3.76 5.26 10.19
C GLY A 316 2.80 4.11 9.84
N ALA A 317 2.61 3.15 10.74
CA ALA A 317 1.68 2.03 10.56
C ALA A 317 0.23 2.34 10.97
N CYS A 318 -0.08 3.55 11.48
CA CYS A 318 -1.43 3.89 11.94
C CYS A 318 -2.52 3.75 10.86
N ALA A 319 -2.39 4.44 9.73
CA ALA A 319 -3.38 4.38 8.64
C ALA A 319 -3.46 3.00 7.98
N PRO A 320 -2.34 2.30 7.66
CA PRO A 320 -2.39 0.93 7.15
C PRO A 320 -3.16 -0.04 8.06
N VAL A 321 -2.90 0.01 9.37
CA VAL A 321 -3.55 -0.88 10.34
C VAL A 321 -5.02 -0.50 10.55
N PHE A 322 -5.34 0.78 10.56
CA PHE A 322 -6.74 1.25 10.59
C PHE A 322 -7.54 0.63 9.44
N LEU A 323 -7.05 0.72 8.20
CA LEU A 323 -7.76 0.17 7.04
C LEU A 323 -7.83 -1.36 7.05
N ALA A 324 -6.77 -2.03 7.52
CA ALA A 324 -6.70 -3.49 7.54
C ALA A 324 -7.57 -4.12 8.64
N LEU A 325 -7.66 -3.48 9.83
CA LEU A 325 -8.15 -4.11 11.05
C LEU A 325 -9.42 -3.47 11.64
N ALA A 326 -9.70 -2.19 11.37
CA ALA A 326 -10.86 -1.53 11.97
C ALA A 326 -12.18 -2.16 11.52
N ALA A 327 -13.24 -2.02 12.32
CA ALA A 327 -14.58 -2.45 11.89
C ALA A 327 -15.03 -1.67 10.65
N LYS A 328 -15.82 -2.31 9.77
CA LYS A 328 -16.31 -1.71 8.51
C LYS A 328 -16.99 -0.37 8.73
N ASN A 329 -17.86 -0.28 9.74
CA ASN A 329 -18.58 0.94 10.10
C ASN A 329 -17.66 2.10 10.54
N ALA A 330 -16.50 1.82 11.12
CA ALA A 330 -15.54 2.86 11.51
C ALA A 330 -14.89 3.51 10.27
N ILE A 331 -14.57 2.70 9.25
CA ILE A 331 -14.05 3.20 7.97
C ILE A 331 -15.15 3.98 7.23
N GLU A 332 -16.37 3.44 7.17
CA GLU A 332 -17.51 4.12 6.55
C GLU A 332 -17.83 5.46 7.24
N ALA A 333 -17.79 5.51 8.57
CA ALA A 333 -17.96 6.75 9.32
C ALA A 333 -16.85 7.77 9.02
N ALA A 334 -15.60 7.30 8.84
CA ALA A 334 -14.48 8.16 8.48
C ALA A 334 -14.59 8.69 7.04
N GLU A 335 -15.20 7.93 6.11
CA GLU A 335 -15.43 8.36 4.73
C GLU A 335 -16.75 9.11 4.50
N ALA A 336 -17.71 9.02 5.44
CA ALA A 336 -19.05 9.58 5.32
C ALA A 336 -19.08 11.07 4.94
N PRO A 337 -18.23 11.96 5.50
CA PRO A 337 -18.23 13.37 5.11
C PRO A 337 -17.94 13.61 3.62
N TYR A 338 -17.07 12.80 3.01
CA TYR A 338 -16.75 12.92 1.57
C TYR A 338 -17.87 12.35 0.71
N GLN A 339 -18.42 11.19 1.09
CA GLN A 339 -19.52 10.55 0.37
C GLN A 339 -20.78 11.44 0.34
N GLN A 340 -21.13 12.04 1.48
CA GLN A 340 -22.28 12.97 1.58
C GLN A 340 -22.10 14.22 0.72
N ALA A 341 -20.86 14.62 0.44
CA ALA A 341 -20.53 15.75 -0.43
C ALA A 341 -20.38 15.37 -1.91
N GLY A 342 -20.80 14.16 -2.32
CA GLY A 342 -20.70 13.69 -3.71
C GLY A 342 -19.29 13.23 -4.12
N GLY A 343 -18.43 12.96 -3.14
CA GLY A 343 -17.12 12.35 -3.29
C GLY A 343 -17.17 10.81 -3.34
N GLY A 344 -16.03 10.18 -3.06
CA GLY A 344 -15.84 8.74 -3.02
C GLY A 344 -14.77 8.36 -1.98
N ARG A 345 -13.93 7.39 -2.33
CA ARG A 345 -12.85 6.89 -1.46
C ARG A 345 -11.83 7.99 -1.15
N ALA A 346 -11.33 7.98 0.08
CA ALA A 346 -10.24 8.86 0.52
C ALA A 346 -8.91 8.11 0.60
N LYS A 347 -7.81 8.84 0.42
CA LYS A 347 -6.47 8.35 0.72
C LYS A 347 -6.14 8.67 2.17
N TRP A 348 -5.63 7.69 2.91
CA TRP A 348 -5.38 7.82 4.35
C TRP A 348 -3.89 7.88 4.69
N GLY A 349 -3.45 8.97 5.31
CA GLY A 349 -2.08 9.12 5.78
C GLY A 349 -1.94 8.85 7.26
N SER A 350 -0.88 8.14 7.65
CA SER A 350 -0.45 8.09 9.05
C SER A 350 0.09 9.46 9.46
N THR A 351 -0.42 9.97 10.57
CA THR A 351 -0.09 11.30 11.08
C THR A 351 0.58 11.23 12.44
N SER A 352 1.26 12.31 12.82
CA SER A 352 1.71 12.50 14.19
C SER A 352 1.49 13.92 14.68
N THR A 353 1.09 14.06 15.94
CA THR A 353 1.00 15.34 16.63
C THR A 353 2.40 15.89 16.94
N LEU A 354 2.47 17.16 17.35
CA LEU A 354 3.70 17.81 17.83
C LEU A 354 4.46 16.97 18.88
N PHE A 355 3.73 16.32 19.77
CA PHE A 355 4.27 15.51 20.87
C PHE A 355 4.50 14.04 20.51
N GLY A 356 4.32 13.64 19.25
CA GLY A 356 4.60 12.28 18.81
C GLY A 356 3.44 11.29 19.01
N THR A 357 2.22 11.76 19.26
CA THR A 357 1.04 10.87 19.27
C THR A 357 0.67 10.48 17.84
N GLY A 358 0.47 9.19 17.58
CA GLY A 358 0.09 8.68 16.25
C GLY A 358 -1.40 8.83 15.95
N GLY A 359 -1.73 8.89 14.67
CA GLY A 359 -3.10 8.87 14.19
C GLY A 359 -3.17 8.62 12.69
N TYR A 360 -4.35 8.81 12.12
CA TYR A 360 -4.56 8.76 10.68
C TYR A 360 -5.45 9.93 10.26
N ALA A 361 -5.27 10.40 9.03
CA ALA A 361 -6.08 11.47 8.47
C ALA A 361 -6.20 11.34 6.95
N SER A 362 -7.23 11.95 6.37
CA SER A 362 -7.38 12.07 4.92
C SER A 362 -6.26 12.93 4.33
N THR A 363 -5.73 12.50 3.19
CA THR A 363 -4.65 13.18 2.47
C THR A 363 -5.12 13.62 1.10
N GLU A 364 -4.82 14.86 0.76
CA GLU A 364 -5.05 15.41 -0.58
C GLU A 364 -4.29 14.58 -1.63
N THR A 365 -5.01 14.19 -2.69
CA THR A 365 -4.42 13.44 -3.81
C THR A 365 -4.47 14.29 -5.07
N ASP A 366 -3.35 14.42 -5.78
CA ASP A 366 -3.25 15.19 -7.02
C ASP A 366 -4.28 14.66 -8.05
N GLY A 367 -5.18 15.51 -8.53
CA GLY A 367 -6.26 15.15 -9.47
C GLY A 367 -7.50 14.49 -8.84
N TRP A 368 -7.50 14.23 -7.54
CA TRP A 368 -8.67 13.68 -6.81
C TRP A 368 -9.06 14.49 -5.57
N GLY A 369 -8.22 15.41 -5.11
CA GLY A 369 -8.47 16.22 -3.92
C GLY A 369 -8.63 15.38 -2.64
N HIS A 370 -9.47 15.86 -1.72
CA HIS A 370 -9.87 15.11 -0.53
C HIS A 370 -11.14 14.30 -0.82
N GLY A 371 -10.97 12.99 -0.97
CA GLY A 371 -12.08 12.06 -1.18
C GLY A 371 -12.88 12.32 -2.47
N GLY A 372 -12.30 12.91 -3.52
CA GLY A 372 -13.00 13.15 -4.77
C GLY A 372 -14.05 14.26 -4.72
N VAL A 373 -14.04 15.10 -3.69
CA VAL A 373 -15.01 16.20 -3.54
C VAL A 373 -14.52 17.44 -4.30
N VAL A 374 -15.36 17.96 -5.19
CA VAL A 374 -15.05 19.16 -6.01
C VAL A 374 -15.12 20.41 -5.13
N GLY A 375 -14.12 21.28 -5.28
CA GLY A 375 -13.99 22.53 -4.52
C GLY A 375 -13.16 22.38 -3.25
N ARG A 376 -13.45 23.23 -2.26
CA ARG A 376 -12.71 23.28 -1.00
C ARG A 376 -12.90 22.01 -0.19
N PRO A 377 -11.89 21.55 0.58
CA PRO A 377 -12.04 20.40 1.47
C PRO A 377 -13.25 20.55 2.39
N VAL A 378 -14.05 19.49 2.52
CA VAL A 378 -15.31 19.54 3.28
C VAL A 378 -15.10 19.42 4.79
N VAL A 379 -14.07 18.70 5.21
CA VAL A 379 -13.68 18.55 6.61
C VAL A 379 -12.78 19.71 7.01
N GLU A 380 -13.10 20.37 8.12
CA GLU A 380 -12.33 21.54 8.60
C GLU A 380 -10.86 21.21 8.87
N ALA A 381 -10.60 20.04 9.46
CA ALA A 381 -9.24 19.58 9.70
C ALA A 381 -8.44 19.39 8.39
N ASP A 382 -9.08 19.09 7.27
CA ASP A 382 -8.41 18.97 5.96
C ASP A 382 -8.04 20.35 5.41
N ARG A 383 -8.86 21.38 5.66
CA ARG A 383 -8.57 22.78 5.26
C ARG A 383 -7.37 23.37 5.98
N GLN A 384 -7.17 22.95 7.23
CA GLN A 384 -6.10 23.46 8.08
C GLN A 384 -4.77 22.73 7.86
N ARG A 385 -4.78 21.53 7.29
CA ARG A 385 -3.57 20.77 7.05
C ARG A 385 -2.74 21.37 5.92
N GLN A 386 -1.43 21.28 6.08
CA GLN A 386 -0.48 21.72 5.08
C GLN A 386 -0.70 20.97 3.76
N ARG A 387 -0.93 21.75 2.69
CA ARG A 387 -1.03 21.26 1.32
C ARG A 387 0.32 21.31 0.61
N LYS A 388 0.44 20.50 -0.43
CA LYS A 388 1.58 20.56 -1.35
C LYS A 388 1.62 21.92 -2.03
N ARG A 389 2.82 22.48 -2.25
CA ARG A 389 2.95 23.76 -2.96
C ARG A 389 2.38 23.63 -4.37
N GLY A 390 1.50 24.56 -4.73
CA GLY A 390 0.81 24.55 -6.01
C GLY A 390 -0.41 23.61 -6.06
N ALA A 391 -0.81 23.01 -4.94
CA ALA A 391 -2.09 22.31 -4.86
C ALA A 391 -3.23 23.28 -5.15
N ILE A 392 -4.16 22.85 -6.00
CA ILE A 392 -5.38 23.55 -6.36
C ILE A 392 -6.57 22.75 -5.87
N ASP A 393 -7.65 23.44 -5.51
CA ASP A 393 -8.91 22.77 -5.18
C ASP A 393 -9.39 21.98 -6.39
N LEU A 394 -9.91 20.77 -6.13
CA LEU A 394 -10.34 19.86 -7.20
C LEU A 394 -11.41 20.52 -8.05
N THR A 395 -11.16 20.67 -9.35
CA THR A 395 -12.17 21.12 -10.31
C THR A 395 -13.00 19.95 -10.80
N ARG A 396 -14.14 20.24 -11.45
CA ARG A 396 -14.97 19.19 -12.04
C ARG A 396 -14.23 18.51 -13.19
N GLU A 397 -13.54 19.30 -13.99
CA GLU A 397 -12.75 18.87 -15.14
C GLU A 397 -11.60 17.97 -14.70
N ASP A 398 -10.88 18.33 -13.64
CA ASP A 398 -9.81 17.49 -13.06
C ASP A 398 -10.36 16.16 -12.55
N LYS A 399 -11.53 16.17 -11.89
CA LYS A 399 -12.19 14.94 -11.43
C LYS A 399 -12.58 14.05 -12.61
N GLU A 400 -13.20 14.60 -13.65
CA GLU A 400 -13.57 13.86 -14.85
C GLU A 400 -12.34 13.28 -15.55
N TYR A 401 -11.26 14.05 -15.66
CA TYR A 401 -9.97 13.59 -16.18
C TYR A 401 -9.40 12.43 -15.33
N PHE A 402 -9.41 12.53 -14.00
CA PHE A 402 -8.91 11.48 -13.11
C PHE A 402 -9.72 10.18 -13.23
N VAL A 403 -11.04 10.28 -13.39
CA VAL A 403 -11.91 9.12 -13.63
C VAL A 403 -11.58 8.44 -14.96
N GLU A 404 -11.39 9.21 -16.02
CA GLU A 404 -11.00 8.67 -17.34
C GLU A 404 -9.59 8.07 -17.32
N LEU A 405 -8.65 8.71 -16.62
CA LEU A 405 -7.32 8.17 -16.39
C LEU A 405 -7.38 6.82 -15.65
N GLY A 406 -8.22 6.72 -14.60
CA GLY A 406 -8.49 5.47 -13.91
C GLY A 406 -8.96 4.38 -14.86
N ARG A 407 -9.90 4.70 -15.75
CA ARG A 407 -10.40 3.78 -16.79
C ARG A 407 -9.28 3.26 -17.69
N GLN A 408 -8.39 4.13 -18.15
CA GLN A 408 -7.25 3.77 -18.99
C GLN A 408 -6.23 2.90 -18.23
N CYS A 409 -5.89 3.30 -17.00
CA CYS A 409 -4.98 2.55 -16.13
C CYS A 409 -5.50 1.13 -15.85
N TRP A 410 -6.76 0.98 -15.45
CA TRP A 410 -7.37 -0.33 -15.20
C TRP A 410 -7.38 -1.21 -16.46
N LYS A 411 -7.73 -0.65 -17.62
CA LYS A 411 -7.68 -1.36 -18.89
C LYS A 411 -6.28 -1.88 -19.21
N GLN A 412 -5.26 -1.02 -19.11
CA GLN A 412 -3.89 -1.39 -19.42
C GLN A 412 -3.30 -2.38 -18.40
N MET A 413 -3.60 -2.20 -17.11
CA MET A 413 -3.17 -3.13 -16.06
C MET A 413 -3.73 -4.53 -16.26
N GLU A 414 -5.02 -4.66 -16.62
CA GLU A 414 -5.61 -5.96 -16.93
C GLU A 414 -5.03 -6.58 -18.20
N GLN A 415 -4.77 -5.79 -19.25
CA GLN A 415 -4.08 -6.27 -20.45
C GLN A 415 -2.69 -6.81 -20.12
N LEU A 416 -1.92 -6.08 -19.31
CA LEU A 416 -0.59 -6.52 -18.85
C LEU A 416 -0.68 -7.78 -17.99
N ARG A 417 -1.64 -7.86 -17.06
CA ARG A 417 -1.84 -9.05 -16.22
C ARG A 417 -2.10 -10.29 -17.08
N VAL A 418 -3.07 -10.22 -18.00
CA VAL A 418 -3.42 -11.33 -18.89
C VAL A 418 -2.26 -11.71 -19.81
N GLN A 419 -1.53 -10.74 -20.34
CA GLN A 419 -0.33 -10.99 -21.16
C GLN A 419 0.73 -11.77 -20.36
N TRP A 420 1.06 -11.29 -19.15
CA TRP A 420 2.07 -11.91 -18.29
C TRP A 420 1.62 -13.28 -17.79
N GLU A 421 0.35 -13.47 -17.43
CA GLU A 421 -0.19 -14.80 -17.11
C GLU A 421 -0.01 -15.78 -18.26
N GLY A 422 -0.34 -15.37 -19.49
CA GLY A 422 -0.13 -16.21 -20.67
C GLY A 422 1.34 -16.57 -20.92
N ILE A 423 2.27 -15.64 -20.69
CA ILE A 423 3.73 -15.89 -20.78
C ILE A 423 4.16 -16.91 -19.71
N LEU A 424 3.77 -16.69 -18.46
CA LEU A 424 4.13 -17.54 -17.32
C LEU A 424 3.52 -18.94 -17.44
N ASP A 425 2.28 -19.06 -17.93
CA ASP A 425 1.63 -20.35 -18.18
C ASP A 425 2.36 -21.17 -19.25
N ARG A 426 2.84 -20.53 -20.32
CA ARG A 426 3.68 -21.21 -21.33
C ARG A 426 5.01 -21.65 -20.73
N ALA A 427 5.64 -20.78 -19.94
CA ALA A 427 6.92 -21.08 -19.30
C ALA A 427 6.79 -22.27 -18.33
N GLU A 428 5.75 -22.31 -17.49
CA GLU A 428 5.49 -23.41 -16.56
C GLU A 428 5.13 -24.73 -17.27
N LYS A 429 4.48 -24.69 -18.44
CA LYS A 429 4.22 -25.90 -19.25
C LYS A 429 5.48 -26.45 -19.93
N SER A 430 6.48 -25.60 -20.16
CA SER A 430 7.74 -25.96 -20.82
C SER A 430 8.86 -26.37 -19.85
N ALA A 431 8.66 -26.17 -18.55
CA ALA A 431 9.57 -26.54 -17.47
C ALA A 431 9.21 -27.91 -16.90
#